data_AF-A0A353H565-F1
#
_entry.id   AF-A0A353H565-F1
#
_cell.length_a   1.000
_cell.length_b   1.000
_cell.length_c   1.000
_cell.angle_alpha   90.00
_cell.angle_beta   90.00
_cell.angle_gamma   90.00
#
_symmetry.space_group_name_H-M   'P 1'
#
loop_
_entity.id
_entity.type
_entity.pdbx_description
1 polymer ?
#
loop_
_entity_poly.entity_id
_entity_poly.type
_entity_poly.pdbx_seq_one_letter_code
_entity_poly.pdbx_strand_id
1 'polypeptide(L)'
;IGQASKNWRLERMALLDKCVLRLAVFEILYLEDIPPKVSIDEAMEIGKKFGSEYSSSFVNGVLDNIYNTLIQEGRLPKESEC
;
A
#
# COMPACT_ATOMS: atom_id res chain seq x y z
N ILE A 1 7.60 2.96 -2.90
CA ILE A 1 7.76 1.52 -2.58
C ILE A 1 9.16 1.21 -2.04
N GLY A 2 10.25 1.37 -2.80
CA GLY A 2 11.58 0.98 -2.33
C GLY A 2 12.06 1.63 -1.02
N GLN A 3 11.74 2.92 -0.83
CA GLN A 3 12.02 3.65 0.41
C GLN A 3 11.20 3.17 1.62
N ALA A 4 9.96 2.70 1.39
CA ALA A 4 9.03 2.24 2.42
C ALA A 4 9.27 0.77 2.82
N SER A 5 9.96 -0.01 1.98
CA SER A 5 10.27 -1.42 2.24
C SER A 5 11.70 -1.65 2.75
N LYS A 6 12.37 -0.66 3.37
CA LYS A 6 13.81 -0.76 3.74
C LYS A 6 14.20 -1.96 4.60
N ASN A 7 13.31 -2.45 5.45
CA ASN A 7 13.54 -3.64 6.28
C ASN A 7 13.26 -4.96 5.55
N TRP A 8 12.71 -4.89 4.35
CA TRP A 8 12.40 -6.04 3.50
C TRP A 8 13.25 -5.99 2.24
N ARG A 9 14.10 -7.00 2.03
CA ARG A 9 14.86 -7.10 0.78
C ARG A 9 13.88 -7.19 -0.39
N LEU A 10 13.71 -6.09 -1.13
CA LEU A 10 12.86 -5.97 -2.32
C LEU A 10 13.12 -7.09 -3.35
N GLU A 11 14.35 -7.60 -3.37
CA GLU A 11 14.80 -8.73 -4.19
C GLU A 11 14.07 -10.04 -3.88
N ARG A 12 13.66 -10.27 -2.62
CA ARG A 12 12.94 -11.47 -2.16
C ARG A 12 11.42 -11.34 -2.16
N MET A 13 10.90 -10.17 -2.51
CA MET A 13 9.46 -9.91 -2.55
C MET A 13 8.84 -10.66 -3.72
N ALA A 14 7.74 -11.38 -3.46
CA ALA A 14 7.01 -12.10 -4.49
C ALA A 14 6.58 -11.12 -5.59
N LEU A 15 6.57 -11.59 -6.84
CA LEU A 15 6.15 -10.76 -7.98
C LEU A 15 4.73 -10.22 -7.76
N LEU A 16 3.85 -11.05 -7.18
CA LEU A 16 2.49 -10.68 -6.81
C LEU A 16 2.47 -9.48 -5.84
N ASP A 17 3.19 -9.54 -4.72
CA ASP A 17 3.20 -8.45 -3.74
C ASP A 17 3.68 -7.14 -4.38
N LYS A 18 4.66 -7.20 -5.30
CA LYS A 18 5.12 -6.01 -6.06
C LYS A 18 4.02 -5.44 -6.95
N CYS A 19 3.27 -6.29 -7.63
CA CYS A 19 2.16 -5.89 -8.49
C CYS A 19 1.03 -5.25 -7.67
N VAL A 20 0.64 -5.88 -6.55
CA VAL A 20 -0.38 -5.39 -5.63
C VAL A 20 0.01 -4.03 -5.06
N LEU A 21 1.24 -3.88 -4.56
CA LEU A 21 1.73 -2.61 -4.04
C LEU A 21 1.75 -1.50 -5.08
N ARG A 22 2.11 -1.80 -6.33
CA ARG A 22 2.11 -0.82 -7.42
C ARG A 22 0.69 -0.37 -7.77
N LEU A 23 -0.25 -1.30 -7.84
CA LEU A 23 -1.65 -1.01 -8.13
C LEU A 23 -2.24 -0.13 -7.04
N ALA A 24 -2.14 -0.55 -5.77
CA ALA A 24 -2.68 0.20 -4.64
C ALA A 24 -2.09 1.62 -4.54
N VAL A 25 -0.76 1.77 -4.73
CA VAL A 25 -0.13 3.10 -4.73
C VAL A 25 -0.60 3.96 -5.90
N PHE A 26 -0.87 3.36 -7.06
CA PHE A 26 -1.43 4.10 -8.19
C PHE A 26 -2.84 4.62 -7.86
N GLU A 27 -3.71 3.77 -7.29
CA GLU A 27 -5.06 4.17 -6.90
C GLU A 27 -5.02 5.31 -5.86
N ILE A 28 -4.22 5.15 -4.80
CA ILE A 28 -4.07 6.14 -3.72
C ILE A 28 -3.61 7.52 -4.24
N LEU A 29 -2.74 7.55 -5.27
CA LEU A 29 -2.13 8.80 -5.74
C LEU A 29 -2.91 9.50 -6.84
N TYR A 30 -3.69 8.76 -7.63
CA TYR A 30 -4.22 9.27 -8.89
C TYR A 30 -5.73 9.07 -9.07
N LEU A 31 -6.39 8.27 -8.22
CA LEU A 31 -7.82 8.03 -8.31
C LEU A 31 -8.55 8.70 -7.14
N GLU A 32 -9.00 9.93 -7.36
CA GLU A 32 -9.69 10.75 -6.34
C GLU A 32 -11.05 10.16 -5.90
N ASP A 33 -11.69 9.36 -6.77
CA ASP A 33 -12.97 8.71 -6.49
C ASP A 33 -12.86 7.49 -5.56
N ILE A 34 -11.64 7.03 -5.27
CA ILE A 34 -11.38 5.86 -4.43
C ILE A 34 -10.71 6.30 -3.14
N PRO A 35 -11.36 6.14 -1.97
CA PRO A 35 -10.74 6.46 -0.70
C PRO A 35 -9.46 5.63 -0.49
N PRO A 36 -8.31 6.24 -0.11
CA PRO A 36 -7.04 5.53 0.03
C PRO A 36 -7.10 4.29 0.93
N LYS A 37 -7.91 4.33 2.00
CA LYS A 37 -8.11 3.18 2.89
C LYS A 37 -8.74 1.98 2.19
N VAL A 38 -9.68 2.21 1.27
CA VAL A 38 -10.31 1.13 0.51
C VAL A 38 -9.28 0.44 -0.37
N SER A 39 -8.41 1.19 -1.06
CA SER A 39 -7.30 0.61 -1.83
C SER A 39 -6.31 -0.19 -0.97
N ILE A 40 -6.10 0.21 0.29
CA ILE A 40 -5.25 -0.53 1.24
C ILE A 40 -5.92 -1.85 1.64
N ASP A 41 -7.19 -1.81 2.03
CA ASP A 41 -7.95 -2.99 2.45
C ASP A 41 -8.05 -4.02 1.31
N GLU A 42 -8.37 -3.59 0.09
CA GLU A 42 -8.44 -4.48 -1.08
C GLU A 42 -7.08 -5.09 -1.44
N ALA A 43 -6.00 -4.31 -1.33
CA ALA A 43 -4.65 -4.81 -1.52
C ALA A 43 -4.28 -5.90 -0.50
N MET A 44 -4.72 -5.75 0.75
CA MET A 44 -4.54 -6.77 1.78
C MET A 44 -5.32 -8.05 1.47
N GLU A 45 -6.57 -7.93 1.02
CA GLU A 45 -7.40 -9.08 0.64
C GLU A 45 -6.82 -9.85 -0.54
N ILE A 46 -6.30 -9.17 -1.56
CA ILE A 46 -5.58 -9.81 -2.68
C ILE A 46 -4.34 -10.55 -2.15
N GLY A 47 -3.58 -9.93 -1.23
CA GLY A 47 -2.43 -10.54 -0.56
C GLY A 47 -2.80 -11.80 0.23
N LYS A 48 -3.91 -11.80 0.96
CA LYS A 48 -4.43 -13.00 1.67
C LYS A 48 -4.82 -14.11 0.71
N LYS A 49 -5.47 -13.76 -0.40
CA LYS A 49 -6.07 -14.72 -1.33
C LYS A 49 -5.05 -15.41 -2.23
N PHE A 50 -4.02 -14.69 -2.66
CA PHE A 50 -3.10 -15.17 -3.70
C PHE A 50 -1.63 -15.17 -3.28
N GLY A 51 -1.29 -14.51 -2.17
CA GLY A 51 0.07 -14.43 -1.65
C GLY A 51 0.42 -15.53 -0.67
N SER A 52 1.51 -15.29 0.06
CA SER A 52 1.91 -16.12 1.21
C SER A 52 1.12 -15.76 2.46
N GLU A 53 1.24 -16.56 3.52
CA GLU A 53 0.68 -16.24 4.84
C GLU A 53 1.15 -14.87 5.40
N TYR A 54 2.29 -14.37 4.92
CA TYR A 54 2.85 -13.07 5.31
C TYR A 54 2.51 -11.93 4.34
N SER A 55 1.90 -12.21 3.19
CA SER A 55 1.69 -11.20 2.15
C SER A 55 0.73 -10.09 2.61
N SER A 56 -0.34 -10.42 3.32
CA SER A 56 -1.29 -9.43 3.82
C SER A 56 -0.67 -8.45 4.81
N SER A 57 0.07 -8.95 5.80
CA SER A 57 0.73 -8.10 6.80
C SER A 57 1.87 -7.29 6.20
N PHE A 58 2.59 -7.86 5.23
CA PHE A 58 3.61 -7.16 4.47
C PHE A 58 3.02 -6.00 3.65
N VAL A 59 1.96 -6.25 2.88
CA VAL A 59 1.27 -5.23 2.07
C VAL A 59 0.75 -4.12 2.96
N ASN A 60 0.07 -4.45 4.07
CA ASN A 60 -0.42 -3.47 5.03
C ASN A 60 0.71 -2.57 5.54
N GLY A 61 1.80 -3.15 6.05
CA GLY A 61 2.91 -2.37 6.61
C GLY A 61 3.59 -1.43 5.61
N VAL A 62 3.69 -1.83 4.33
CA VAL A 62 4.26 -0.96 3.29
C VAL A 62 3.29 0.14 2.88
N LEU A 63 2.01 -0.17 2.70
CA LEU A 63 1.02 0.80 2.28
C LEU A 63 0.71 1.82 3.40
N ASP A 64 0.65 1.39 4.66
CA ASP A 64 0.51 2.29 5.82
C ASP A 64 1.67 3.29 5.89
N ASN A 65 2.90 2.84 5.66
CA ASN A 65 4.07 3.71 5.64
C ASN A 65 3.96 4.76 4.52
N ILE A 66 3.54 4.32 3.32
CA ILE A 66 3.34 5.21 2.18
C ILE A 66 2.21 6.21 2.46
N TYR A 67 1.06 5.75 2.95
CA TYR A 67 -0.09 6.60 3.28
C TYR A 67 0.27 7.68 4.29
N ASN A 68 0.92 7.31 5.39
CA ASN A 68 1.39 8.26 6.40
C ASN A 68 2.42 9.26 5.85
N THR A 69 3.33 8.80 4.97
CA THR A 69 4.29 9.67 4.29
C THR A 69 3.57 10.70 3.40
N LEU A 70 2.57 10.27 2.63
CA LEU A 70 1.80 11.14 1.74
C LEU A 70 0.99 12.20 2.50
N ILE A 71 0.43 11.83 3.67
CA ILE A 71 -0.22 12.80 4.57
C ILE A 71 0.80 13.83 5.09
N GLN A 72 1.99 13.39 5.50
CA GLN A 72 3.05 14.29 5.98
C GLN A 72 3.56 15.23 4.89
N GLU A 73 3.60 14.77 3.64
CA GLU A 73 3.94 15.57 2.46
C GLU A 73 2.81 16.51 1.99
N GLY A 74 1.62 16.43 2.59
CA GLY A 74 0.45 17.23 2.18
C GLY A 74 -0.14 16.79 0.84
N ARG A 75 0.13 15.57 0.39
CA ARG A 75 -0.36 15.00 -0.87
C ARG A 75 -1.71 14.30 -0.72
N LEU A 76 -2.10 13.98 0.50
CA LEU A 76 -3.42 13.46 0.85
C LEU A 76 -3.99 14.30 2.02
N PRO A 77 -5.31 14.53 2.06
CA PRO A 77 -5.96 15.20 3.18
C PRO A 77 -5.86 14.35 4.44
N LYS A 78 -5.85 14.99 5.61
CA LYS A 78 -5.98 14.28 6.88
C LYS A 78 -7.42 13.81 7.03
N GLU A 79 -7.61 12.63 7.62
CA GLU A 79 -8.95 12.02 7.86
C GLU A 79 -9.96 12.92 8.56
N SER A 80 -9.53 14.00 9.20
CA SER A 80 -10.37 15.01 9.83
C SER A 80 -10.95 16.07 8.88
N GLU A 81 -10.75 15.94 7.56
CA GLU A 81 -11.22 16.90 6.53
C GLU A 81 -12.19 16.30 5.49
N CYS A 82 -12.76 15.11 5.76
CA CYS A 82 -13.93 14.55 5.04
C CYS A 82 -15.13 14.40 5.97
#